data_AF-K6UNH5-F1
#
_entry.id   AF-K6UNH5-F1
#
_cell.length_a   1.000
_cell.length_b   1.000
_cell.length_c   1.000
_cell.angle_alpha   90.00
_cell.angle_beta   90.00
_cell.angle_gamma   90.00
#
_symmetry.space_group_name_H-M   'P 1'
#
loop_
_entity.id
_entity.type
_entity.pdbx_description
1 polymer ?
#
loop_
_entity_poly.entity_id
_entity_poly.type
_entity_poly.pdbx_seq_one_letter_code
_entity_poly.pdbx_strand_id
1 'polypeptide(L)'
;MVLFNYENIRLFPTFDEVYNINPEIYESKYNSECDYINELFDKEYNGRTFKTACIKIADFIQFYFSNENDSDDNIDACIYLNYVIHKEISDFNKSYDKTKEFYDKLIKKFEEKSFILRKYCKESIQHLDKNIYENVGKLYTLYSIFEKFKITYPQRKTVKKWINVFPYSKITHTIAVTILIVHFVTHC
;
A
#
# COMPACT_ATOMS: atom_id res chain seq x y z
N MET A 1 9.72 5.86 14.48
CA MET A 1 10.31 5.58 13.14
C MET A 1 9.57 4.39 12.58
N VAL A 2 8.87 4.54 11.44
CA VAL A 2 8.13 3.42 10.84
C VAL A 2 9.07 2.34 10.38
N LEU A 3 8.93 1.18 11.02
CA LEU A 3 9.64 -0.02 10.63
C LEU A 3 8.76 -0.79 9.66
N PHE A 4 9.09 -0.73 8.38
CA PHE A 4 8.54 -1.66 7.40
C PHE A 4 9.20 -3.01 7.62
N ASN A 5 8.45 -3.97 8.18
CA ASN A 5 8.87 -5.36 8.21
C ASN A 5 8.28 -6.11 7.00
N TYR A 6 8.99 -7.14 6.57
CA TYR A 6 8.61 -8.09 5.54
C TYR A 6 7.18 -8.63 5.72
N GLU A 7 6.78 -8.96 6.96
CA GLU A 7 5.45 -9.50 7.25
C GLU A 7 4.34 -8.48 6.90
N ASN A 8 4.56 -7.21 7.21
CA ASN A 8 3.58 -6.14 6.95
C ASN A 8 3.40 -5.92 5.45
N ILE A 9 4.50 -5.92 4.68
CA ILE A 9 4.47 -5.71 3.22
C ILE A 9 3.81 -6.89 2.51
N ARG A 10 3.90 -8.12 3.05
CA ARG A 10 3.23 -9.31 2.46
C ARG A 10 1.71 -9.11 2.34
N LEU A 11 1.12 -8.32 3.23
CA LEU A 11 -0.32 -8.08 3.27
C LEU A 11 -0.77 -6.94 2.33
N PHE A 12 0.16 -6.20 1.73
CA PHE A 12 -0.17 -5.08 0.83
C PHE A 12 -1.09 -5.47 -0.33
N PRO A 13 -0.93 -6.63 -1.01
CA PRO A 13 -1.88 -7.05 -2.04
C PRO A 13 -3.32 -7.17 -1.53
N THR A 14 -3.52 -7.67 -0.31
CA THR A 14 -4.86 -7.76 0.30
C THR A 14 -5.47 -6.38 0.54
N PHE A 15 -4.69 -5.42 1.02
CA PHE A 15 -5.16 -4.05 1.20
C PHE A 15 -5.37 -3.31 -0.12
N ASP A 16 -4.57 -3.61 -1.15
CA ASP A 16 -4.71 -3.04 -2.49
C ASP A 16 -5.98 -3.51 -3.20
N GLU A 17 -6.37 -4.77 -2.99
CA GLU A 17 -7.67 -5.25 -3.44
C GLU A 17 -8.80 -4.40 -2.86
N VAL A 18 -8.80 -4.14 -1.54
CA VAL A 18 -9.80 -3.31 -0.87
C VAL A 18 -9.75 -1.85 -1.32
N TYR A 19 -8.55 -1.28 -1.42
CA TYR A 19 -8.34 0.10 -1.88
C TYR A 19 -8.83 0.35 -3.32
N ASN A 20 -8.80 -0.68 -4.17
CA ASN A 20 -9.19 -0.60 -5.57
C ASN A 20 -10.61 -1.14 -5.87
N ILE A 21 -11.41 -1.49 -4.85
CA ILE A 21 -12.82 -1.85 -5.07
C ILE A 21 -13.57 -0.67 -5.74
N ASN A 22 -14.42 -1.02 -6.70
CA ASN A 22 -14.94 -0.16 -7.77
C ASN A 22 -15.48 1.23 -7.32
N PRO A 23 -15.00 2.35 -7.90
CA PRO A 23 -15.40 3.74 -7.59
C PRO A 23 -16.90 4.09 -7.71
N GLU A 24 -17.73 3.28 -8.38
CA GLU A 24 -19.15 3.59 -8.65
C GLU A 24 -20.02 3.75 -7.39
N ILE A 25 -19.57 3.23 -6.24
CA ILE A 25 -20.25 3.42 -4.93
C ILE A 25 -19.84 4.76 -4.28
N TYR A 26 -18.75 5.38 -4.74
CA TYR A 26 -17.98 6.37 -4.00
C TYR A 26 -18.08 7.79 -4.58
N GLU A 27 -18.65 7.97 -5.78
CA GLU A 27 -18.58 9.21 -6.56
C GLU A 27 -19.19 10.47 -5.90
N SER A 28 -19.84 10.37 -4.74
CA SER A 28 -20.41 11.55 -4.06
C SER A 28 -20.05 11.73 -2.58
N LYS A 29 -19.61 10.69 -1.85
CA LYS A 29 -19.60 10.72 -0.38
C LYS A 29 -18.61 11.73 0.22
N TYR A 30 -17.44 11.85 -0.40
CA TYR A 30 -16.33 12.69 0.10
C TYR A 30 -15.93 13.80 -0.87
N ASN A 31 -16.82 14.17 -1.80
CA ASN A 31 -16.50 15.12 -2.86
C ASN A 31 -16.08 16.47 -2.31
N SER A 32 -16.83 17.03 -1.35
CA SER A 32 -16.54 18.33 -0.76
C SER A 32 -15.20 18.37 -0.01
N GLU A 33 -14.92 17.32 0.75
CA GLU A 33 -13.71 17.13 1.52
C GLU A 33 -12.50 16.99 0.58
N CYS A 34 -12.66 16.18 -0.46
CA CYS A 34 -11.61 15.94 -1.45
C CYS A 34 -11.43 17.10 -2.43
N ASP A 35 -12.44 17.92 -2.68
CA ASP A 35 -12.27 19.20 -3.38
C ASP A 35 -11.37 20.13 -2.57
N TYR A 36 -11.62 20.27 -1.27
CA TYR A 36 -10.77 21.03 -0.36
C TYR A 36 -9.33 20.50 -0.29
N ILE A 37 -9.15 19.17 -0.21
CA ILE A 37 -7.82 18.56 -0.16
C ILE A 37 -7.08 18.74 -1.50
N ASN A 38 -7.80 18.61 -2.62
CA ASN A 38 -7.24 18.75 -3.97
C ASN A 38 -6.66 20.15 -4.25
N GLU A 39 -7.08 21.19 -3.52
CA GLU A 39 -6.48 22.54 -3.59
C GLU A 39 -4.97 22.57 -3.25
N LEU A 40 -4.42 21.54 -2.62
CA LEU A 40 -2.97 21.44 -2.38
C LEU A 40 -2.16 21.12 -3.63
N PHE A 41 -2.81 20.61 -4.67
CA PHE A 41 -2.17 20.19 -5.89
C PHE A 41 -2.45 21.23 -6.97
N ASP A 42 -1.43 21.53 -7.78
CA ASP A 42 -1.64 22.31 -9.00
C ASP A 42 -2.71 21.64 -9.88
N LYS A 43 -3.44 22.44 -10.66
CA LYS A 43 -4.55 21.93 -11.48
C LYS A 43 -4.06 20.81 -12.41
N GLU A 44 -4.90 19.78 -12.52
CA GLU A 44 -4.90 18.66 -13.46
C GLU A 44 -3.54 18.22 -14.02
N TYR A 45 -3.01 17.11 -13.49
CA TYR A 45 -1.79 16.49 -13.99
C TYR A 45 -2.13 15.28 -14.88
N ASN A 46 -1.72 15.31 -16.15
CA ASN A 46 -2.03 14.28 -17.15
C ASN A 46 -3.54 13.94 -17.25
N GLY A 47 -4.40 14.96 -17.18
CA GLY A 47 -5.86 14.74 -17.25
C GLY A 47 -6.47 14.16 -15.96
N ARG A 48 -5.71 14.15 -14.85
CA ARG A 48 -6.15 13.60 -13.56
C ARG A 48 -6.04 14.65 -12.46
N THR A 49 -6.99 14.62 -11.54
CA THR A 49 -6.98 15.39 -10.29
C THR A 49 -6.66 14.46 -9.11
N PHE A 50 -5.99 14.97 -8.07
CA PHE A 50 -5.77 14.22 -6.83
C PHE A 50 -7.09 13.84 -6.15
N LYS A 51 -8.20 14.52 -6.46
CA LYS A 51 -9.55 14.22 -5.94
C LYS A 51 -9.91 12.73 -5.97
N THR A 52 -9.65 12.02 -7.07
CA THR A 52 -9.96 10.58 -7.16
C THR A 52 -9.15 9.75 -6.17
N ALA A 53 -7.85 10.05 -6.03
CA ALA A 53 -6.99 9.39 -5.04
C ALA A 53 -7.45 9.72 -3.61
N CYS A 54 -7.83 10.97 -3.36
CA CYS A 54 -8.38 11.40 -2.08
C CYS A 54 -9.64 10.63 -1.70
N ILE A 55 -10.59 10.43 -2.62
CA ILE A 55 -11.83 9.68 -2.34
C ILE A 55 -11.48 8.25 -1.90
N LYS A 56 -10.62 7.56 -2.66
CA LYS A 56 -10.17 6.20 -2.30
C LYS A 56 -9.46 6.15 -0.93
N ILE A 57 -8.63 7.15 -0.61
CA ILE A 57 -7.98 7.25 0.69
C ILE A 57 -9.03 7.44 1.80
N ALA A 58 -9.99 8.33 1.62
CA ALA A 58 -11.07 8.58 2.57
C ALA A 58 -11.91 7.31 2.81
N ASP A 59 -12.26 6.58 1.75
CA ASP A 59 -12.99 5.32 1.86
C ASP A 59 -12.19 4.24 2.58
N PHE A 60 -10.91 4.09 2.26
CA PHE A 60 -10.03 3.15 2.94
C PHE A 60 -9.95 3.46 4.44
N ILE A 61 -9.80 4.74 4.80
CA ILE A 61 -9.79 5.18 6.20
C ILE A 61 -11.08 4.77 6.89
N GLN A 62 -12.20 4.95 6.21
CA GLN A 62 -13.51 4.70 6.78
C GLN A 62 -13.83 3.22 6.91
N PHE A 63 -13.37 2.41 5.96
CA PHE A 63 -13.49 0.96 6.01
C PHE A 63 -12.69 0.36 7.17
N TYR A 64 -11.44 0.80 7.37
CA TYR A 64 -10.54 0.20 8.36
C TYR A 64 -10.59 0.83 9.76
N PHE A 65 -10.96 2.11 9.89
CA PHE A 65 -10.77 2.85 11.14
C PHE A 65 -12.04 3.49 11.73
N SER A 66 -13.20 3.43 11.05
CA SER A 66 -14.45 4.01 11.57
C SER A 66 -15.19 3.13 12.57
N ASN A 67 -14.91 1.82 12.59
CA ASN A 67 -15.36 0.95 13.67
C ASN A 67 -14.32 1.06 14.78
N GLU A 68 -14.73 1.28 16.03
CA GLU A 68 -13.89 1.46 17.23
C GLU A 68 -13.02 0.24 17.61
N ASN A 69 -12.64 -0.60 16.64
CA ASN A 69 -11.70 -1.67 16.82
C ASN A 69 -10.31 -1.07 17.09
N ASP A 70 -9.65 -1.61 18.11
CA ASP A 70 -8.40 -1.10 18.66
C ASP A 70 -7.35 -0.80 17.58
N SER A 71 -6.67 0.34 17.74
CA SER A 71 -5.69 0.87 16.79
C SER A 71 -4.53 -0.08 16.48
N ASP A 72 -4.28 -1.04 17.36
CA ASP A 72 -3.11 -1.91 17.30
C ASP A 72 -3.30 -3.07 16.29
N ASP A 73 -4.56 -3.47 16.00
CA ASP A 73 -4.86 -4.50 15.00
C ASP A 73 -4.73 -3.99 13.56
N ASN A 74 -4.74 -2.67 13.35
CA ASN A 74 -4.72 -2.07 12.02
C ASN A 74 -3.36 -1.47 11.62
N ILE A 75 -2.28 -1.83 12.33
CA ILE A 75 -0.92 -1.32 12.05
C ILE A 75 -0.51 -1.57 10.58
N ASP A 76 -0.83 -2.74 10.03
CA ASP A 76 -0.49 -3.11 8.65
C ASP A 76 -1.28 -2.30 7.62
N ALA A 77 -2.56 -2.06 7.88
CA ALA A 77 -3.41 -1.19 7.05
C ALA A 77 -2.90 0.26 7.08
N CYS A 78 -2.42 0.74 8.22
CA CYS A 78 -1.81 2.06 8.36
C CYS A 78 -0.48 2.18 7.60
N ILE A 79 0.36 1.16 7.66
CA ILE A 79 1.63 1.11 6.93
C ILE A 79 1.37 1.08 5.42
N TYR A 80 0.39 0.29 4.98
CA TYR A 80 -0.07 0.29 3.60
C TYR A 80 -0.62 1.65 3.17
N LEU A 81 -1.49 2.26 3.98
CA LEU A 81 -2.06 3.57 3.69
C LEU A 81 -0.99 4.65 3.56
N ASN A 82 0.01 4.63 4.44
CA ASN A 82 1.16 5.53 4.32
C ASN A 82 1.87 5.34 2.97
N TYR A 83 2.17 4.10 2.59
CA TYR A 83 2.78 3.80 1.29
C TYR A 83 1.94 4.30 0.11
N VAL A 84 0.62 4.08 0.16
CA VAL A 84 -0.31 4.56 -0.88
C VAL A 84 -0.32 6.07 -1.00
N ILE A 85 -0.39 6.80 0.12
CA ILE A 85 -0.33 8.27 0.09
C ILE A 85 0.97 8.74 -0.58
N HIS A 86 2.11 8.13 -0.26
CA HIS A 86 3.40 8.43 -0.92
C HIS A 86 3.39 8.14 -2.41
N LYS A 87 2.78 7.03 -2.81
CA LYS A 87 2.63 6.64 -4.21
C LYS A 87 1.78 7.65 -4.97
N GLU A 88 0.62 8.02 -4.44
CA GLU A 88 -0.28 8.99 -5.09
C GLU A 88 0.39 10.37 -5.19
N ILE A 89 1.00 10.89 -4.12
CA ILE A 89 1.79 12.15 -4.20
C ILE A 89 2.89 12.03 -5.26
N SER A 90 3.57 10.89 -5.32
CA SER A 90 4.66 10.66 -6.28
C SER A 90 4.21 10.63 -7.73
N ASP A 91 2.99 10.17 -7.99
CA ASP A 91 2.40 10.09 -9.32
C ASP A 91 1.88 11.44 -9.81
N PHE A 92 1.46 12.33 -8.89
CA PHE A 92 0.97 13.67 -9.20
C PHE A 92 2.05 14.75 -9.25
N ASN A 93 3.17 14.59 -8.53
CA ASN A 93 4.21 15.62 -8.47
C ASN A 93 5.58 15.12 -9.00
N LYS A 94 6.00 15.63 -10.17
CA LYS A 94 7.27 15.27 -10.82
C LYS A 94 8.50 16.00 -10.26
N SER A 95 8.37 17.08 -9.48
CA SER A 95 9.53 17.78 -8.91
C SER A 95 9.16 18.75 -7.78
N TYR A 96 9.99 18.77 -6.73
CA TYR A 96 10.09 19.70 -5.59
C TYR A 96 9.20 19.55 -4.34
N ASP A 97 7.95 19.05 -4.38
CA ASP A 97 7.15 18.93 -3.13
C ASP A 97 6.99 17.50 -2.58
N LYS A 98 7.93 16.59 -2.88
CA LYS A 98 8.05 15.32 -2.13
C LYS A 98 8.73 15.52 -0.79
N THR A 99 8.55 16.69 -0.19
CA THR A 99 9.14 17.05 1.09
C THR A 99 8.27 16.49 2.21
N LYS A 100 8.91 16.28 3.36
CA LYS A 100 8.19 15.99 4.60
C LYS A 100 7.13 17.04 4.89
N GLU A 101 7.41 18.32 4.60
CA GLU A 101 6.49 19.43 4.80
C GLU A 101 5.21 19.29 3.98
N PHE A 102 5.30 18.99 2.68
CA PHE A 102 4.12 18.79 1.84
C PHE A 102 3.30 17.58 2.31
N TYR A 103 3.97 16.47 2.64
CA TYR A 103 3.31 15.30 3.20
C TYR A 103 2.56 15.65 4.49
N ASP A 104 3.21 16.31 5.44
CA ASP A 104 2.60 16.72 6.71
C ASP A 104 1.43 17.70 6.49
N LYS A 105 1.53 18.60 5.50
CA LYS A 105 0.46 19.52 5.10
C LYS A 105 -0.74 18.77 4.52
N LEU A 106 -0.50 17.76 3.69
CA LEU A 106 -1.55 16.90 3.13
C LEU A 106 -2.28 16.14 4.25
N ILE A 107 -1.53 15.48 5.13
CA ILE A 107 -2.10 14.76 6.29
C ILE A 107 -2.94 15.70 7.15
N LYS A 108 -2.46 16.91 7.42
CA LYS A 108 -3.22 17.92 8.17
C LYS A 108 -4.56 18.27 7.48
N LYS A 109 -4.58 18.43 6.16
CA LYS A 109 -5.83 18.70 5.42
C LYS A 109 -6.82 17.54 5.50
N PHE A 110 -6.35 16.29 5.50
CA PHE A 110 -7.21 15.13 5.77
C PHE A 110 -7.80 15.21 7.19
N GLU A 111 -6.97 15.53 8.20
CA GLU A 111 -7.40 15.65 9.59
C GLU A 111 -8.42 16.79 9.80
N GLU A 112 -8.26 17.92 9.11
CA GLU A 112 -9.21 19.04 9.09
C GLU A 112 -10.58 18.66 8.51
N LYS A 113 -10.66 17.57 7.74
CA LYS A 113 -11.88 17.00 7.15
C LYS A 113 -12.32 15.70 7.84
N SER A 114 -12.01 15.57 9.13
CA SER A 114 -12.42 14.44 9.98
C SER A 114 -11.81 13.08 9.60
N PHE A 115 -10.82 13.04 8.71
CA PHE A 115 -10.03 11.84 8.45
C PHE A 115 -8.82 11.83 9.39
N ILE A 116 -9.04 11.47 10.66
CA ILE A 116 -8.06 11.63 11.76
C ILE A 116 -6.93 10.57 11.70
N LEU A 117 -6.11 10.62 10.66
CA LEU A 117 -5.08 9.63 10.35
C LEU A 117 -4.10 9.37 11.50
N ARG A 118 -3.55 10.42 12.14
CA ARG A 118 -2.57 10.23 13.22
C ARG A 118 -3.17 9.65 14.50
N LYS A 119 -4.49 9.78 14.71
CA LYS A 119 -5.18 9.13 15.84
C LYS A 119 -5.17 7.62 15.67
N TYR A 120 -5.49 7.13 14.47
CA TYR A 120 -5.60 5.69 14.20
C TYR A 120 -4.26 5.05 13.91
N CYS A 121 -3.39 5.74 13.17
CA CYS A 121 -2.15 5.18 12.67
C CYS A 121 -0.90 5.58 13.44
N LYS A 122 -1.02 6.47 14.43
CA LYS A 122 0.09 6.91 15.30
C LYS A 122 1.35 7.21 14.46
N GLU A 123 2.45 6.51 14.73
CA GLU A 123 3.73 6.69 14.05
C GLU A 123 3.75 6.17 12.61
N SER A 124 2.82 5.30 12.21
CA SER A 124 2.77 4.69 10.87
C SER A 124 2.53 5.69 9.74
N ILE A 125 1.87 6.81 10.03
CA ILE A 125 1.64 7.91 9.06
C ILE A 125 2.74 8.96 9.23
N GLN A 126 3.77 8.84 8.40
CA GLN A 126 4.88 9.78 8.34
C GLN A 126 5.50 9.80 6.94
N HIS A 127 6.20 10.88 6.62
CA HIS A 127 6.99 10.96 5.40
C HIS A 127 8.03 9.84 5.34
N LEU A 128 8.10 9.17 4.17
CA LEU A 128 9.04 8.12 3.86
C LEU A 128 10.22 8.70 3.11
N ASP A 129 11.43 8.34 3.57
CA ASP A 129 12.62 8.57 2.77
C ASP A 129 12.49 7.86 1.42
N LYS A 130 13.05 8.47 0.37
CA LYS A 130 12.98 7.96 -1.00
C LYS A 130 13.44 6.51 -1.12
N ASN A 131 14.55 6.15 -0.46
CA ASN A 131 15.09 4.80 -0.52
C ASN A 131 14.16 3.80 0.18
N ILE A 132 13.55 4.19 1.30
CA ILE A 132 12.56 3.36 1.99
C ILE A 132 11.34 3.13 1.08
N TYR A 133 10.77 4.20 0.52
CA TYR A 133 9.63 4.12 -0.39
C TYR A 133 9.92 3.21 -1.59
N GLU A 134 11.05 3.38 -2.26
CA GLU A 134 11.43 2.57 -3.42
C GLU A 134 11.62 1.08 -3.07
N ASN A 135 12.22 0.78 -1.92
CA ASN A 135 12.43 -0.61 -1.50
C ASN A 135 11.12 -1.29 -1.09
N VAL A 136 10.22 -0.56 -0.40
CA VAL A 136 8.86 -1.05 -0.12
C VAL A 136 8.11 -1.32 -1.42
N GLY A 137 8.22 -0.45 -2.42
CA GLY A 137 7.57 -0.64 -3.71
C GLY A 137 8.07 -1.88 -4.48
N LYS A 138 9.39 -2.17 -4.42
CA LYS A 138 9.96 -3.40 -5.00
C LYS A 138 9.44 -4.66 -4.30
N LEU A 139 9.42 -4.65 -2.96
CA LEU A 139 8.91 -5.77 -2.17
C LEU A 139 7.41 -5.99 -2.43
N TYR A 140 6.62 -4.91 -2.46
CA TYR A 140 5.21 -4.98 -2.80
C TYR A 140 5.00 -5.61 -4.18
N THR A 141 5.74 -5.15 -5.20
CA THR A 141 5.67 -5.70 -6.57
C THR A 141 5.96 -7.20 -6.59
N LEU A 142 6.99 -7.65 -5.86
CA LEU A 142 7.34 -9.06 -5.75
C LEU A 142 6.18 -9.88 -5.16
N TYR A 143 5.55 -9.40 -4.10
CA TYR A 143 4.42 -10.08 -3.48
C TYR A 143 3.17 -10.09 -4.36
N SER A 144 2.86 -8.99 -5.04
CA SER A 144 1.75 -8.96 -6.00
C SER A 144 1.94 -10.00 -7.12
N ILE A 145 3.16 -10.18 -7.61
CA ILE A 145 3.48 -11.22 -8.60
C ILE A 145 3.28 -12.61 -7.98
N PHE A 146 3.74 -12.82 -6.75
CA PHE A 146 3.61 -14.10 -6.06
C PHE A 146 2.15 -14.49 -5.77
N GLU A 147 1.32 -13.55 -5.31
CA GLU A 147 -0.11 -13.80 -5.09
C GLU A 147 -0.83 -14.11 -6.41
N LYS A 148 -0.54 -13.36 -7.48
CA LYS A 148 -1.05 -13.68 -8.83
C LYS A 148 -0.63 -15.06 -9.30
N PHE A 149 0.61 -15.47 -9.04
CA PHE A 149 1.11 -16.79 -9.37
C PHE A 149 0.34 -17.90 -8.63
N LYS A 150 0.07 -17.74 -7.33
CA LYS A 150 -0.74 -18.70 -6.55
C LYS A 150 -2.14 -18.88 -7.11
N ILE A 151 -2.77 -17.79 -7.56
CA ILE A 151 -4.11 -17.82 -8.15
C ILE A 151 -4.09 -18.49 -9.53
N THR A 152 -3.08 -18.18 -10.35
CA THR A 152 -2.93 -18.72 -11.72
C THR A 152 -2.60 -20.21 -11.70
N TYR A 153 -1.78 -20.63 -10.74
CA TYR A 153 -1.34 -22.01 -10.56
C TYR A 153 -1.74 -22.50 -9.17
N PRO A 154 -3.04 -22.73 -8.91
CA PRO A 154 -3.48 -23.25 -7.63
C PRO A 154 -2.80 -24.61 -7.44
N GLN A 155 -2.04 -24.74 -6.36
CA GLN A 155 -1.35 -25.98 -6.00
C GLN A 155 -2.33 -27.15 -6.12
N ARG A 156 -2.21 -27.97 -7.18
CA ARG A 156 -2.95 -29.23 -7.24
C ARG A 156 -2.54 -30.02 -5.99
N LYS A 157 -3.51 -30.58 -5.25
CA LYS A 157 -3.34 -31.37 -4.00
C LYS A 157 -2.33 -32.54 -4.07
N THR A 158 -1.63 -32.72 -5.18
CA THR A 158 -0.64 -33.76 -5.45
C THR A 158 0.82 -33.35 -5.21
N VAL A 159 1.13 -32.17 -4.67
CA VAL A 159 2.49 -31.86 -4.17
C VAL A 159 2.66 -32.29 -2.70
N LYS A 160 2.16 -33.48 -2.32
CA LYS A 160 2.46 -34.07 -1.00
C LYS A 160 3.82 -34.77 -0.92
N LYS A 161 4.58 -34.83 -2.02
CA LYS A 161 5.82 -35.62 -2.08
C LYS A 161 7.14 -34.84 -2.05
N TRP A 162 7.11 -33.50 -2.08
CA TRP A 162 8.35 -32.69 -2.15
C TRP A 162 8.59 -31.77 -0.94
N ILE A 163 7.63 -31.64 -0.02
CA ILE A 163 7.78 -30.79 1.17
C ILE A 163 8.70 -31.43 2.23
N ASN A 164 9.01 -32.73 2.13
CA ASN A 164 9.91 -33.41 3.06
C ASN A 164 11.41 -33.32 2.72
N VAL A 165 11.83 -32.47 1.77
CA VAL A 165 13.26 -32.34 1.40
C VAL A 165 13.96 -31.16 2.09
N PHE A 166 13.23 -30.24 2.72
CA PHE A 166 13.88 -29.12 3.43
C PHE A 166 13.34 -29.00 4.85
N PRO A 167 14.09 -29.47 5.87
CA PRO A 167 13.75 -29.16 7.24
C PRO A 167 13.89 -27.64 7.42
N TYR A 168 12.81 -27.03 7.90
CA TYR A 168 12.77 -25.63 8.32
C TYR A 168 13.79 -25.42 9.45
N SER A 169 15.01 -25.03 9.08
CA SER A 169 15.95 -24.45 10.02
C SER A 169 16.85 -23.49 9.26
N LYS A 170 16.80 -22.21 9.68
CA LYS A 170 17.77 -21.14 9.43
C LYS A 170 18.67 -21.39 8.22
N ILE A 171 18.24 -20.92 7.05
CA ILE A 171 19.03 -20.40 5.92
C ILE A 171 18.12 -20.46 4.67
N THR A 172 18.02 -19.31 3.99
CA THR A 172 17.68 -19.09 2.57
C THR A 172 16.22 -19.01 2.09
N HIS A 173 15.61 -17.85 2.30
CA HIS A 173 14.67 -17.29 1.30
C HIS A 173 15.37 -16.84 0.01
N THR A 174 16.68 -16.55 0.06
CA THR A 174 17.52 -16.34 -1.12
C THR A 174 17.44 -17.54 -2.07
N ILE A 175 17.45 -18.78 -1.57
CA ILE A 175 17.34 -19.98 -2.40
C ILE A 175 15.92 -20.13 -2.98
N ALA A 176 14.87 -19.76 -2.25
CA ALA A 176 13.50 -19.79 -2.78
C ALA A 176 13.33 -18.81 -3.96
N VAL A 177 13.89 -17.60 -3.84
CA VAL A 177 13.90 -16.61 -4.94
C VAL A 177 14.81 -17.08 -6.09
N THR A 178 15.98 -17.65 -5.80
CA THR A 178 16.90 -18.17 -6.84
C THR A 178 16.29 -19.37 -7.59
N ILE A 179 15.60 -20.29 -6.91
CA ILE A 179 14.92 -21.43 -7.55
C ILE A 179 13.78 -20.95 -8.47
N LEU A 180 13.04 -19.92 -8.05
CA LEU A 180 12.01 -19.29 -8.89
C LEU A 180 12.61 -18.65 -10.16
N ILE A 181 13.76 -17.99 -10.04
CA ILE A 181 14.48 -17.40 -11.19
C ILE A 181 15.03 -18.49 -12.13
N VAL A 182 15.62 -19.56 -11.59
CA VAL A 182 16.20 -20.66 -12.38
C VAL A 182 15.11 -21.42 -13.16
N HIS A 183 13.92 -21.59 -12.59
CA HIS A 183 12.80 -22.18 -13.31
C HIS A 183 12.23 -21.27 -14.41
N PHE A 184 12.30 -19.94 -14.24
CA PHE A 184 11.84 -18.98 -15.25
C PHE A 184 12.75 -18.94 -16.49
N VAL A 185 14.05 -19.16 -16.32
CA VAL A 185 15.04 -19.12 -17.42
C VAL A 185 15.07 -20.43 -18.23
N THR A 186 14.63 -21.55 -17.66
CA THR A 186 14.69 -22.87 -18.32
C THR A 186 13.44 -23.23 -19.13
N HIS A 187 12.38 -22.42 -19.07
CA HIS A 187 11.10 -22.66 -19.76
C HIS A 187 10.61 -21.48 -20.63
N CYS A 188 11.51 -20.56 -20.98
CA CYS A 188 11.35 -19.59 -22.08
C CYS A 188 12.20 -20.00 -23.29
#